data_AF-A0A8H5W912-F1
#
_entry.id   AF-A0A8H5W912-F1
#
_cell.length_a   1.000
_cell.length_b   1.000
_cell.length_c   1.000
_cell.angle_alpha   90.00
_cell.angle_beta   90.00
_cell.angle_gamma   90.00
#
_symmetry.space_group_name_H-M   'P 1'
#
loop_
_entity.id
_entity.type
_entity.pdbx_description
1 polymer ?
#
loop_
_entity_poly.entity_id
_entity_poly.type
_entity_poly.pdbx_seq_one_letter_code
_entity_poly.pdbx_strand_id
1 'polypeptide(L)'
;MSTRVNLKDSTRKDVISGPDNWYKIVLADGRELSITPGLDGPRQQYAFVSVKGAGQGMVVRYQRYKNDNRLNQGWPIGEKGYLRCWQNVVGNMSVNVGSTIQETNLFVSSLEDYCYGLQAEQLDDGRVSLYAYDREGKLRGLRVGQQAVSLVSDVFPIGLDCAFVKVSNAISKGNF
;
A
#
# COMPACT_ATOMS: atom_id res chain seq x y z
N MET A 1 -20.65 7.18 17.19
CA MET A 1 -20.40 6.96 15.75
C MET A 1 -19.11 7.67 15.40
N SER A 2 -18.07 6.96 14.96
CA SER A 2 -16.83 7.59 14.52
C SER A 2 -17.09 8.31 13.21
N THR A 3 -16.79 9.61 13.13
CA THR A 3 -16.84 10.38 11.89
C THR A 3 -15.80 9.80 10.95
N ARG A 4 -16.22 9.28 9.79
CA ARG A 4 -15.30 8.80 8.75
C ARG A 4 -14.54 10.01 8.20
N VAL A 5 -13.23 10.09 8.45
CA VAL A 5 -12.34 11.16 7.95
C VAL A 5 -11.48 10.60 6.83
N ASN A 6 -11.26 11.37 5.75
CA ASN A 6 -10.35 10.97 4.66
C ASN A 6 -8.89 10.96 5.14
N LEU A 7 -8.10 10.00 4.65
CA LEU A 7 -6.65 10.07 4.74
C LEU A 7 -6.14 11.36 4.07
N LYS A 8 -5.20 11.98 4.74
CA LYS A 8 -4.44 13.12 4.26
C LYS A 8 -3.02 12.69 3.91
N ASP A 9 -2.52 13.24 2.83
CA ASP A 9 -1.14 13.11 2.40
C ASP A 9 -0.19 13.91 3.31
N SER A 10 1.10 13.81 3.04
CA SER A 10 2.15 14.52 3.79
C SER A 10 2.03 16.05 3.73
N THR A 11 1.23 16.60 2.82
CA THR A 11 0.92 18.04 2.70
C THR A 11 -0.41 18.40 3.35
N ARG A 12 -1.02 17.46 4.07
CA ARG A 12 -2.32 17.56 4.76
C ARG A 12 -3.50 17.74 3.81
N LYS A 13 -3.35 17.34 2.54
CA LYS A 13 -4.42 17.33 1.54
C LYS A 13 -4.97 15.92 1.40
N ASP A 14 -6.23 15.79 1.04
CA ASP A 14 -6.85 14.46 0.88
C ASP A 14 -6.07 13.60 -0.13
N VAL A 15 -5.88 12.31 0.20
CA VAL A 15 -5.31 11.31 -0.72
C VAL A 15 -6.36 10.93 -1.74
N ILE A 16 -6.24 11.39 -2.98
CA ILE A 16 -7.28 11.25 -4.00
C ILE A 16 -7.08 9.94 -4.80
N SER A 17 -8.17 9.22 -5.08
CA SER A 17 -8.15 8.07 -5.98
C SER A 17 -8.15 8.55 -7.44
N GLY A 18 -7.46 7.86 -8.33
CA GLY A 18 -7.57 8.10 -9.76
C GLY A 18 -6.29 7.91 -10.56
N PRO A 19 -6.38 8.00 -11.89
CA PRO A 19 -5.24 7.80 -12.78
C PRO A 19 -4.16 8.89 -12.63
N ASP A 20 -4.53 10.08 -12.17
CA ASP A 20 -3.62 11.23 -12.05
C ASP A 20 -3.10 11.44 -10.62
N ASN A 21 -3.36 10.52 -9.69
CA ASN A 21 -2.98 10.69 -8.29
C ASN A 21 -2.11 9.53 -7.84
N TRP A 22 -0.79 9.78 -7.92
CA TRP A 22 0.24 8.83 -7.56
C TRP A 22 0.96 9.28 -6.29
N TYR A 23 1.32 8.30 -5.48
CA TYR A 23 1.91 8.49 -4.16
C TYR A 23 3.09 7.55 -3.98
N LYS A 24 4.10 8.02 -3.25
CA LYS A 24 5.07 7.17 -2.59
C LYS A 24 4.62 6.95 -1.14
N ILE A 25 4.97 5.79 -0.59
CA ILE A 25 4.76 5.52 0.84
C ILE A 25 6.10 5.64 1.54
N VAL A 26 6.26 6.68 2.36
CA VAL A 26 7.51 7.07 3.01
C VAL A 26 7.44 6.76 4.50
N LEU A 27 8.41 6.04 5.04
CA LEU A 27 8.50 5.68 6.45
C LEU A 27 8.95 6.88 7.30
N ALA A 28 8.89 6.74 8.62
CA ALA A 28 9.31 7.79 9.56
C ALA A 28 10.80 8.18 9.40
N ASP A 29 11.63 7.22 9.01
CA ASP A 29 13.07 7.39 8.81
C ASP A 29 13.45 7.89 7.40
N GLY A 30 12.47 8.28 6.59
CA GLY A 30 12.68 8.77 5.22
C GLY A 30 12.95 7.71 4.18
N ARG A 31 12.99 6.42 4.55
CA ARG A 31 13.00 5.32 3.58
C ARG A 31 11.63 5.15 2.93
N GLU A 32 11.59 4.48 1.80
CA GLU A 32 10.37 4.32 0.99
C GLU A 32 10.00 2.84 0.87
N LEU A 33 8.69 2.54 0.90
CA LEU A 33 8.23 1.23 0.48
C LEU A 33 8.55 1.02 -0.99
N SER A 34 9.11 -0.13 -1.31
CA SER A 34 9.51 -0.52 -2.65
C SER A 34 9.18 -1.98 -2.90
N ILE A 35 9.53 -2.46 -4.08
CA ILE A 35 9.33 -3.84 -4.49
C ILE A 35 10.71 -4.47 -4.64
N THR A 36 10.88 -5.67 -4.09
CA THR A 36 12.05 -6.51 -4.34
C THR A 36 11.57 -7.78 -5.04
N PRO A 37 12.06 -8.07 -6.26
CA PRO A 37 11.70 -9.28 -6.97
C PRO A 37 11.96 -10.52 -6.10
N GLY A 38 11.03 -11.47 -6.10
CA GLY A 38 11.30 -12.79 -5.53
C GLY A 38 12.40 -13.47 -6.35
N LEU A 39 13.44 -13.99 -5.69
CA LEU A 39 14.63 -14.53 -6.37
C LEU A 39 14.41 -15.90 -7.02
N ASP A 40 13.23 -16.51 -6.89
CA ASP A 40 13.03 -17.91 -7.29
C ASP A 40 12.16 -18.08 -8.56
N GLY A 41 12.85 -18.37 -9.67
CA GLY A 41 12.33 -19.14 -10.80
C GLY A 41 11.71 -18.37 -11.99
N PRO A 42 11.56 -19.03 -13.15
CA PRO A 42 11.21 -18.44 -14.46
C PRO A 42 9.76 -17.93 -14.59
N ARG A 43 9.01 -17.80 -13.48
CA ARG A 43 7.64 -17.29 -13.43
C ARG A 43 7.45 -16.43 -12.18
N GLN A 44 8.03 -15.23 -12.16
CA GLN A 44 7.82 -14.26 -11.08
C GLN A 44 6.37 -13.75 -11.11
N GLN A 45 5.48 -14.46 -10.41
CA GLN A 45 4.06 -14.08 -10.26
C GLN A 45 3.83 -13.18 -9.04
N TYR A 46 4.86 -12.93 -8.25
CA TYR A 46 4.83 -12.09 -7.07
C TYR A 46 6.20 -11.42 -6.82
N ALA A 47 6.18 -10.26 -6.17
CA ALA A 47 7.37 -9.57 -5.70
C ALA A 47 7.14 -9.01 -4.29
N PHE A 48 8.10 -9.12 -3.38
CA PHE A 48 7.89 -8.72 -2.00
C PHE A 48 7.90 -7.19 -1.85
N VAL A 49 7.04 -6.67 -0.98
CA VAL A 49 7.17 -5.28 -0.54
C VAL A 49 8.35 -5.21 0.41
N SER A 50 9.27 -4.31 0.14
CA SER A 50 10.48 -4.08 0.92
C SER A 50 10.66 -2.60 1.20
N VAL A 51 11.76 -2.25 1.84
CA VAL A 51 12.11 -0.86 2.16
C VAL A 51 13.41 -0.50 1.47
N LYS A 52 13.43 0.63 0.77
CA LYS A 52 14.60 1.15 0.05
C LYS A 52 14.88 2.60 0.45
N GLY A 53 16.04 3.12 0.06
CA GLY A 53 16.39 4.51 0.31
C GLY A 53 15.43 5.49 -0.37
N ALA A 54 15.47 6.75 0.05
CA ALA A 54 14.72 7.83 -0.58
C ALA A 54 14.96 7.86 -2.10
N GLY A 55 13.91 8.08 -2.88
CA GLY A 55 13.97 8.05 -4.35
C GLY A 55 13.74 6.67 -4.98
N GLN A 56 13.93 5.57 -4.25
CA GLN A 56 13.90 4.19 -4.78
C GLN A 56 12.61 3.42 -4.47
N GLY A 57 11.63 4.07 -3.86
CA GLY A 57 10.33 3.52 -3.54
C GLY A 57 9.48 3.27 -4.78
N MET A 58 8.53 2.34 -4.63
CA MET A 58 7.49 2.14 -5.61
C MET A 58 6.53 3.32 -5.63
N VAL A 59 5.90 3.54 -6.78
CA VAL A 59 4.83 4.51 -6.92
C VAL A 59 3.51 3.76 -6.99
N VAL A 60 2.60 4.14 -6.10
CA VAL A 60 1.29 3.53 -5.96
C VAL A 60 0.20 4.55 -6.21
N ARG A 61 -0.92 4.10 -6.74
CA ARG A 61 -2.20 4.82 -6.69
C ARG A 61 -3.16 4.04 -5.82
N TYR A 62 -3.95 4.77 -5.06
CA TYR A 62 -5.06 4.20 -4.31
C TYR A 62 -6.22 3.86 -5.24
N GLN A 63 -6.85 2.70 -5.02
CA GLN A 63 -8.06 2.26 -5.71
C GLN A 63 -9.06 1.57 -4.78
N ARG A 64 -10.35 1.66 -5.14
CA ARG A 64 -11.48 1.09 -4.39
C ARG A 64 -12.43 0.32 -5.34
N TYR A 65 -12.89 -0.87 -4.93
CA TYR A 65 -13.93 -1.70 -5.59
C TYR A 65 -14.74 -2.46 -4.52
N LYS A 66 -16.06 -2.76 -4.63
CA LYS A 66 -17.14 -2.39 -5.58
C LYS A 66 -18.39 -1.99 -4.74
N ASN A 67 -19.12 -0.93 -5.17
CA ASN A 67 -20.31 -0.24 -4.58
C ASN A 67 -20.08 1.04 -3.74
N ASP A 68 -18.93 1.70 -3.87
CA ASP A 68 -18.70 2.94 -3.13
C ASP A 68 -18.87 4.20 -3.99
N ASN A 69 -19.94 4.96 -3.72
CA ASN A 69 -20.41 6.04 -4.57
C ASN A 69 -20.15 7.44 -4.00
N ARG A 70 -18.87 7.72 -3.68
CA ARG A 70 -18.27 9.07 -3.47
C ARG A 70 -18.85 9.80 -2.25
N LEU A 71 -18.18 10.76 -1.62
CA LEU A 71 -18.12 12.17 -2.02
C LEU A 71 -16.73 12.74 -1.66
N ASN A 72 -16.00 13.22 -2.66
CA ASN A 72 -14.75 14.02 -2.63
C ASN A 72 -13.41 13.48 -2.06
N GLN A 73 -13.31 12.16 -1.82
CA GLN A 73 -12.13 11.28 -2.02
C GLN A 73 -10.85 11.45 -1.17
N GLY A 74 -10.80 10.65 -0.11
CA GLY A 74 -9.67 9.79 0.23
C GLY A 74 -10.10 8.48 0.87
N TRP A 75 -9.17 7.66 1.33
CA TRP A 75 -9.48 6.45 2.09
C TRP A 75 -10.04 6.88 3.45
N PRO A 76 -11.31 6.57 3.81
CA PRO A 76 -11.78 6.90 5.14
C PRO A 76 -11.04 6.08 6.20
N ILE A 77 -10.69 6.69 7.33
CA ILE A 77 -10.00 6.02 8.45
C ILE A 77 -10.63 4.65 8.72
N GLY A 78 -9.80 3.62 8.67
CA GLY A 78 -10.18 2.26 9.02
C GLY A 78 -10.96 1.49 7.95
N GLU A 79 -11.16 2.03 6.75
CA GLU A 79 -11.77 1.25 5.67
C GLU A 79 -10.78 0.25 5.04
N LYS A 80 -11.26 -0.60 4.14
CA LYS A 80 -10.45 -1.52 3.36
C LYS A 80 -10.15 -0.94 1.98
N GLY A 81 -8.87 -0.91 1.59
CA GLY A 81 -8.41 -0.29 0.35
C GLY A 81 -7.40 -1.14 -0.40
N TYR A 82 -7.20 -0.83 -1.69
CA TYR A 82 -6.21 -1.47 -2.55
C TYR A 82 -5.21 -0.44 -3.06
N LEU A 83 -3.94 -0.82 -3.14
CA LEU A 83 -2.91 -0.02 -3.79
C LEU A 83 -2.55 -0.70 -5.11
N ARG A 84 -2.59 0.07 -6.20
CA ARG A 84 -2.06 -0.38 -7.49
C ARG A 84 -0.72 0.29 -7.74
N CYS A 85 0.29 -0.48 -8.05
CA CYS A 85 1.60 -0.01 -8.48
C CYS A 85 1.83 -0.35 -9.95
N TRP A 86 2.62 0.47 -10.62
CA TRP A 86 3.10 0.18 -11.97
C TRP A 86 4.56 -0.28 -11.91
N GLN A 87 4.82 -1.55 -12.28
CA GLN A 87 6.18 -1.99 -12.59
C GLN A 87 6.12 -3.01 -13.74
N ASN A 88 6.85 -2.69 -14.81
CA ASN A 88 6.86 -3.42 -16.08
C ASN A 88 7.32 -4.86 -15.90
N VAL A 89 6.41 -5.83 -16.09
CA VAL A 89 6.59 -7.00 -16.99
C VAL A 89 5.21 -7.49 -17.47
N VAL A 90 4.14 -7.37 -16.67
CA VAL A 90 2.79 -7.86 -17.02
C VAL A 90 1.68 -6.95 -16.41
N GLY A 91 1.41 -5.79 -17.03
CA GLY A 91 0.23 -4.97 -16.69
C GLY A 91 0.22 -4.27 -15.31
N ASN A 92 -0.99 -3.87 -14.86
CA ASN A 92 -1.20 -3.24 -13.55
C ASN A 92 -1.00 -4.29 -12.44
N MET A 93 -0.12 -4.02 -11.46
CA MET A 93 0.05 -4.89 -10.30
C MET A 93 -0.63 -4.29 -9.06
N SER A 94 -1.16 -5.14 -8.18
CA SER A 94 -1.76 -4.71 -6.91
C SER A 94 -0.87 -5.13 -5.74
N VAL A 95 -0.74 -4.25 -4.75
CA VAL A 95 -0.14 -4.61 -3.46
C VAL A 95 -1.09 -5.56 -2.77
N ASN A 96 -0.60 -6.78 -2.60
CA ASN A 96 -1.34 -7.95 -2.19
C ASN A 96 -0.74 -8.51 -0.91
N VAL A 97 -1.59 -9.13 -0.12
CA VAL A 97 -1.15 -9.82 1.07
C VAL A 97 -1.23 -11.29 0.74
N GLY A 98 -0.22 -12.06 1.06
CA GLY A 98 -0.42 -13.50 1.06
C GLY A 98 0.54 -14.19 1.98
N SER A 99 0.11 -15.39 2.34
CA SER A 99 0.77 -16.24 3.32
C SER A 99 1.37 -17.41 2.55
N THR A 100 2.68 -17.37 2.28
CA THR A 100 3.41 -18.56 1.88
C THR A 100 3.92 -19.23 3.15
N ILE A 101 3.09 -20.14 3.70
CA ILE A 101 3.29 -21.26 4.66
C ILE A 101 4.34 -21.13 5.81
N GLN A 102 5.41 -20.35 5.71
CA GLN A 102 6.43 -20.12 6.74
C GLN A 102 6.72 -18.64 7.03
N GLU A 103 6.34 -17.70 6.15
CA GLU A 103 6.46 -16.26 6.40
C GLU A 103 5.25 -15.52 5.82
N THR A 104 4.66 -14.61 6.60
CA THR A 104 3.53 -13.81 6.12
C THR A 104 4.08 -12.47 5.62
N ASN A 105 4.58 -12.42 4.38
CA ASN A 105 5.15 -11.21 3.81
C ASN A 105 4.11 -10.44 2.97
N LEU A 106 4.19 -9.12 2.99
CA LEU A 106 3.46 -8.28 2.06
C LEU A 106 4.12 -8.40 0.68
N PHE A 107 3.34 -8.59 -0.37
CA PHE A 107 3.86 -8.71 -1.74
C PHE A 107 3.02 -7.91 -2.74
N VAL A 108 3.39 -7.98 -3.99
CA VAL A 108 2.70 -7.40 -5.12
C VAL A 108 2.48 -8.54 -6.11
N SER A 109 1.26 -8.70 -6.61
CA SER A 109 0.94 -9.72 -7.60
C SER A 109 -0.06 -9.20 -8.63
N SER A 110 -0.03 -9.79 -9.82
CA SER A 110 -1.04 -9.61 -10.86
C SER A 110 -2.25 -10.54 -10.68
N LEU A 111 -2.19 -11.48 -9.73
CA LEU A 111 -3.27 -12.44 -9.44
C LEU A 111 -4.24 -11.86 -8.41
N GLU A 112 -5.51 -11.72 -8.79
CA GLU A 112 -6.54 -11.10 -7.95
C GLU A 112 -6.91 -11.91 -6.70
N ASP A 113 -6.74 -13.23 -6.73
CA ASP A 113 -7.12 -14.14 -5.62
C ASP A 113 -6.26 -13.95 -4.35
N TYR A 114 -5.17 -13.18 -4.46
CA TYR A 114 -4.29 -12.80 -3.35
C TYR A 114 -4.52 -11.36 -2.88
N CYS A 115 -5.55 -10.67 -3.39
CA CYS A 115 -5.88 -9.30 -3.03
C CYS A 115 -6.73 -9.25 -1.74
N TYR A 116 -6.11 -9.42 -0.56
CA TYR A 116 -6.86 -9.30 0.69
C TYR A 116 -7.01 -7.85 1.19
N GLY A 117 -6.33 -6.88 0.57
CA GLY A 117 -6.48 -5.46 0.87
C GLY A 117 -5.71 -4.99 2.11
N LEU A 118 -5.65 -3.67 2.25
CA LEU A 118 -4.97 -2.99 3.35
C LEU A 118 -6.03 -2.25 4.20
N GLN A 119 -5.64 -1.78 5.39
CA GLN A 119 -6.35 -0.78 6.20
C GLN A 119 -5.41 0.37 6.53
N ALA A 120 -5.93 1.58 6.62
CA ALA A 120 -5.13 2.75 6.98
C ALA A 120 -5.88 3.65 7.97
N GLU A 121 -5.14 4.23 8.90
CA GLU A 121 -5.65 5.17 9.90
C GLU A 121 -4.83 6.46 9.87
N GLN A 122 -5.51 7.60 9.95
CA GLN A 122 -4.87 8.90 9.99
C GLN A 122 -4.18 9.10 11.34
N LEU A 123 -2.90 9.45 11.30
CA LEU A 123 -2.13 9.96 12.43
C LEU A 123 -1.96 11.49 12.31
N ASP A 124 -1.38 12.12 13.31
CA ASP A 124 -1.08 13.56 13.25
C ASP A 124 -0.09 13.92 12.14
N ASP A 125 -0.05 15.20 11.77
CA ASP A 125 0.92 15.76 10.82
C ASP A 125 0.99 15.10 9.42
N GLY A 126 -0.12 14.53 8.95
CA GLY A 126 -0.17 13.89 7.62
C GLY A 126 0.52 12.52 7.57
N ARG A 127 0.75 11.91 8.75
CA ARG A 127 1.20 10.54 8.91
C ARG A 127 0.01 9.57 8.86
N VAL A 128 0.28 8.33 8.54
CA VAL A 128 -0.69 7.26 8.34
C VAL A 128 -0.17 5.98 8.98
N SER A 129 -1.00 5.30 9.74
CA SER A 129 -0.75 3.95 10.23
C SER A 129 -1.33 2.95 9.23
N LEU A 130 -0.49 2.13 8.59
CA LEU A 130 -0.90 1.16 7.59
C LEU A 130 -0.94 -0.27 8.16
N TYR A 131 -1.97 -1.02 7.80
CA TYR A 131 -2.20 -2.39 8.21
C TYR A 131 -2.57 -3.25 6.99
N ALA A 132 -2.54 -4.56 7.16
CA ALA A 132 -2.90 -5.53 6.13
C ALA A 132 -3.98 -6.49 6.60
N TYR A 133 -4.86 -6.90 5.70
CA TYR A 133 -5.75 -8.03 5.94
C TYR A 133 -5.08 -9.32 5.49
N ASP A 134 -5.11 -10.36 6.32
CA ASP A 134 -4.70 -11.70 5.88
C ASP A 134 -5.78 -12.40 5.04
N ARG A 135 -5.47 -13.61 4.57
CA ARG A 135 -6.39 -14.43 3.75
C ARG A 135 -7.70 -14.79 4.45
N GLU A 136 -7.72 -14.74 5.77
CA GLU A 136 -8.89 -15.04 6.60
C GLU A 136 -9.73 -13.77 6.84
N GLY A 137 -9.30 -12.63 6.28
CA GLY A 137 -9.94 -11.33 6.47
C GLY A 137 -9.63 -10.71 7.84
N LYS A 138 -8.62 -11.19 8.56
CA LYS A 138 -8.22 -10.62 9.85
C LYS A 138 -7.20 -9.49 9.63
N LEU A 139 -7.43 -8.37 10.32
CA LEU A 139 -6.51 -7.24 10.35
C LEU A 139 -5.22 -7.61 11.08
N ARG A 140 -4.07 -7.35 10.47
CA ARG A 140 -2.72 -7.64 10.98
C ARG A 140 -1.86 -6.39 10.96
N GLY A 141 -0.97 -6.33 11.95
CA GLY A 141 0.08 -5.32 11.98
C GLY A 141 1.13 -5.56 10.90
N LEU A 142 1.94 -4.55 10.64
CA LEU A 142 3.02 -4.59 9.67
C LEU A 142 4.35 -4.29 10.35
N ARG A 143 5.39 -5.07 10.00
CA ARG A 143 6.76 -4.89 10.49
C ARG A 143 7.73 -4.80 9.33
N VAL A 144 8.65 -3.84 9.39
CA VAL A 144 9.79 -3.78 8.48
C VAL A 144 10.84 -4.79 8.93
N GLY A 145 11.02 -5.86 8.14
CA GLY A 145 12.12 -6.80 8.26
C GLY A 145 13.36 -6.34 7.48
N GLN A 146 14.40 -7.19 7.45
CA GLN A 146 15.62 -6.90 6.70
C GLN A 146 15.42 -6.91 5.18
N GLN A 147 14.55 -7.79 4.68
CA GLN A 147 14.35 -8.01 3.25
C GLN A 147 12.94 -7.65 2.77
N ALA A 148 11.94 -7.79 3.63
CA ALA A 148 10.54 -7.57 3.30
C ALA A 148 9.77 -6.89 4.45
N VAL A 149 8.62 -6.34 4.12
CA VAL A 149 7.58 -5.97 5.07
C VAL A 149 6.75 -7.21 5.36
N SER A 150 6.63 -7.56 6.65
CA SER A 150 5.94 -8.78 7.09
C SER A 150 4.73 -8.44 7.94
N LEU A 151 3.72 -9.31 7.91
CA LEU A 151 2.57 -9.27 8.79
C LEU A 151 2.98 -9.78 10.17
N VAL A 152 2.44 -9.13 11.20
CA VAL A 152 2.62 -9.51 12.59
C VAL A 152 1.41 -10.32 13.04
N SER A 153 1.63 -11.49 13.66
CA SER A 153 0.55 -12.41 14.06
C SER A 153 -0.17 -12.01 15.36
N ASP A 154 0.33 -10.97 16.05
CA ASP A 154 -0.04 -10.61 17.42
C ASP A 154 -1.51 -10.21 17.63
N VAL A 155 -1.95 -10.28 18.89
CA VAL A 155 -3.29 -9.90 19.36
C VAL A 155 -3.58 -8.41 19.15
N PHE A 156 -2.53 -7.58 19.12
CA PHE A 156 -2.63 -6.13 18.90
C PHE A 156 -1.90 -5.77 17.60
N PRO A 157 -2.62 -5.45 16.50
CA PRO A 157 -1.97 -5.07 15.26
C PRO A 157 -1.26 -3.73 15.44
N ILE A 158 0.06 -3.71 15.24
CA ILE A 158 0.85 -2.47 15.17
C ILE A 158 0.89 -2.05 13.70
N GLY A 159 0.34 -0.87 13.39
CA GLY A 159 0.38 -0.35 12.04
C GLY A 159 1.74 0.25 11.70
N LEU A 160 2.07 0.17 10.42
CA LEU A 160 3.29 0.76 9.87
C LEU A 160 3.10 2.26 9.74
N ASP A 161 3.81 3.02 10.56
CA ASP A 161 3.84 4.48 10.50
C ASP A 161 4.55 4.96 9.22
N CYS A 162 3.78 5.57 8.33
CA CYS A 162 4.22 6.07 7.04
C CYS A 162 3.54 7.39 6.68
N ALA A 163 3.93 7.97 5.55
CA ALA A 163 3.29 9.12 4.93
C ALA A 163 3.04 8.83 3.46
N PHE A 164 1.88 9.24 2.97
CA PHE A 164 1.59 9.25 1.54
C PHE A 164 2.15 10.55 0.97
N VAL A 165 3.18 10.46 0.15
CA VAL A 165 3.83 11.62 -0.48
C VAL A 165 3.39 11.69 -1.93
N LYS A 166 2.68 12.76 -2.29
CA LYS A 166 2.19 12.96 -3.66
C LYS A 166 3.37 13.11 -4.63
N VAL A 167 3.38 12.28 -5.67
CA VAL A 167 4.35 12.39 -6.77
C VAL A 167 3.84 13.46 -7.73
N SER A 168 4.72 14.36 -8.18
CA SER A 168 4.30 15.44 -9.09
C SER A 168 3.87 14.87 -10.44
N ASN A 169 2.73 15.35 -10.96
CA ASN A 169 2.15 14.93 -12.23
C ASN A 169 2.90 15.49 -13.46
N ALA A 170 4.06 16.14 -13.28
CA ALA A 170 4.84 16.67 -14.40
C ALA A 170 5.30 15.57 -15.38
N ILE A 171 5.29 14.31 -14.96
CA ILE A 171 5.67 13.13 -15.77
C ILE A 171 4.44 12.49 -16.46
N SER A 172 3.22 13.00 -16.25
CA SER A 172 1.98 12.34 -16.66
C SER A 172 0.98 13.31 -17.30
N LYS A 173 1.41 14.02 -18.35
CA LYS A 173 0.49 14.54 -19.36
C LYS A 173 0.74 13.80 -20.66
N GLY A 174 0.02 12.72 -20.87
CA GLY A 174 -0.03 12.01 -22.15
C GLY A 174 0.64 10.64 -22.12
N ASN A 175 -0.17 9.63 -22.43
CA ASN A 175 0.17 8.26 -22.79
C ASN A 175 0.65 7.35 -21.64
N PHE A 176 -0.31 6.98 -20.78
CA PHE A 176 -0.34 5.68 -20.09
C PHE A 176 -1.56 4.90 -20.55
#